data_AF-A0A6M2A5X7-F1
#
_entry.id   AF-A0A6M2A5X7-F1
#
_cell.length_a   1.000
_cell.length_b   1.000
_cell.length_c   1.000
_cell.angle_alpha   90.00
_cell.angle_beta   90.00
_cell.angle_gamma   90.00
#
_symmetry.space_group_name_H-M   'P 1'
#
loop_
_entity.id
_entity.type
_entity.pdbx_description
1 polymer ?
#
loop_
_entity_poly.entity_id
_entity_poly.type
_entity_poly.pdbx_seq_one_letter_code
_entity_poly.pdbx_strand_id
1 'polypeptide(L)'
;MNPQALLEENTSLRHQVTLQGDQIKLLQEQLDWFKRQLFGKRSEKIIDNPNQLSLELELEQITQELKEQTIAAHKRRKQAKGKDKLTLPDNLPVETKILDLPKEEKTCLQTGQPLVKIGEEISRKLAHKPGSYYIKEIIRPKYALPNNEGIAIHPMPEGIIPRCQADESFLAEIFTRKFGDHLPLYRIAEILSREEIIISRQLLSQWVLRCGKALEPLYKELEKQILKSPSIHVDE
;
A
#
# COMPACT_ATOMS: atom_id res chain seq x y z
N MET A 1 32.99 -77.11 -15.17
CA MET A 1 32.41 -75.77 -15.36
C MET A 1 33.36 -74.96 -16.21
N ASN A 2 32.88 -74.30 -17.26
CA ASN A 2 33.72 -73.64 -18.24
C ASN A 2 34.18 -72.28 -17.67
N PRO A 3 35.48 -72.05 -17.39
CA PRO A 3 35.95 -70.86 -16.67
C PRO A 3 35.71 -69.56 -17.46
N GLN A 4 35.60 -69.64 -18.79
CA GLN A 4 35.29 -68.51 -19.65
C GLN A 4 33.85 -68.01 -19.49
N ALA A 5 32.87 -68.92 -19.36
CA ALA A 5 31.46 -68.56 -19.17
C ALA A 5 31.23 -67.85 -17.81
N LEU A 6 31.96 -68.26 -16.76
CA LEU A 6 31.91 -67.63 -15.44
C LEU A 6 32.52 -66.21 -15.43
N LEU A 7 33.53 -65.97 -16.28
CA LEU A 7 34.14 -64.65 -16.46
C LEU A 7 33.20 -63.71 -17.21
N GLU A 8 32.55 -64.19 -18.27
CA GLU A 8 31.55 -63.43 -19.03
C GLU A 8 30.35 -63.05 -18.14
N GLU A 9 29.84 -63.99 -17.33
CA GLU A 9 28.78 -63.73 -16.37
C GLU A 9 29.19 -62.71 -15.29
N ASN A 10 30.42 -62.77 -14.80
CA ASN A 10 30.93 -61.75 -13.86
C ASN A 10 31.04 -60.36 -14.51
N THR A 11 31.41 -60.29 -15.79
CA THR A 11 31.49 -59.00 -16.49
C THR A 11 30.11 -58.40 -16.76
N SER A 12 29.12 -59.22 -17.13
CA SER A 12 27.74 -58.76 -17.37
C SER A 12 27.06 -58.30 -16.08
N LEU A 13 27.26 -59.03 -14.97
CA LEU A 13 26.77 -58.65 -13.65
C LEU A 13 27.39 -57.33 -13.17
N ARG A 14 28.71 -57.15 -13.34
CA ARG A 14 29.38 -55.89 -13.00
C ARG A 14 28.84 -54.72 -13.82
N HIS A 15 28.63 -54.92 -15.11
CA HIS A 15 28.05 -53.91 -15.99
C HIS A 15 26.60 -53.55 -15.58
N GLN A 16 25.81 -54.53 -15.18
CA GLN A 16 24.46 -54.30 -14.69
C GLN A 16 24.45 -53.51 -13.37
N VAL A 17 25.37 -53.81 -12.45
CA VAL A 17 25.55 -53.06 -11.20
C VAL A 17 25.97 -51.61 -11.47
N THR A 18 26.86 -51.36 -12.45
CA THR A 18 27.25 -50.00 -12.81
C THR A 18 26.07 -49.20 -13.38
N LEU A 19 25.30 -49.79 -14.29
CA LEU A 19 24.12 -49.15 -14.87
C LEU A 19 23.06 -48.80 -13.82
N GLN A 20 22.79 -49.72 -12.90
CA GLN A 20 21.86 -49.48 -11.79
C GLN A 20 22.38 -48.39 -10.84
N GLY A 21 23.70 -48.35 -10.59
CA GLY A 21 24.33 -47.31 -9.80
C GLY A 21 24.16 -45.91 -10.41
N ASP A 22 24.31 -45.79 -11.73
CA ASP A 22 24.14 -44.51 -12.43
C ASP A 22 22.68 -44.06 -12.47
N GLN A 23 21.73 -45.00 -12.62
CA GLN A 23 20.30 -44.71 -12.51
C GLN A 23 19.92 -44.20 -11.11
N ILE A 24 20.48 -44.80 -10.05
CA ILE A 24 20.22 -44.36 -8.67
C ILE A 24 20.75 -42.95 -8.44
N LYS A 25 21.94 -42.61 -8.95
CA LYS A 25 22.51 -41.25 -8.84
C LYS A 25 21.61 -40.23 -9.53
N LEU A 26 21.20 -40.51 -10.76
CA LEU A 26 20.32 -39.62 -11.52
C LEU A 26 18.98 -39.40 -10.79
N LEU A 27 18.39 -40.46 -10.23
CA LEU A 27 17.15 -40.35 -9.45
C LEU A 27 17.35 -39.56 -8.15
N GLN A 28 18.50 -39.72 -7.47
CA GLN A 28 18.83 -38.95 -6.28
C GLN A 28 18.97 -37.45 -6.59
N GLU A 29 19.67 -37.10 -7.68
CA GLU A 29 19.81 -35.71 -8.13
C GLU A 29 18.45 -35.07 -8.45
N GLN A 30 17.57 -35.81 -9.13
CA GLN A 30 16.20 -35.36 -9.41
C GLN A 30 15.40 -35.15 -8.12
N LEU A 31 15.49 -36.08 -7.16
CA LEU A 31 14.81 -35.94 -5.87
C LEU A 31 15.31 -34.73 -5.08
N ASP A 32 16.61 -34.47 -5.07
CA ASP A 32 17.17 -33.32 -4.38
C ASP A 32 16.80 -32.00 -5.06
N TRP A 33 16.71 -32.00 -6.40
CA TRP A 33 16.17 -30.87 -7.15
C TRP A 33 14.70 -30.59 -6.78
N PHE A 34 13.84 -31.62 -6.76
CA PHE A 34 12.44 -31.46 -6.34
C PHE A 34 12.31 -31.03 -4.88
N LYS A 35 13.12 -31.57 -3.97
CA LYS A 35 13.15 -31.14 -2.56
C LYS A 35 13.51 -29.67 -2.43
N ARG A 36 14.49 -29.18 -3.20
CA ARG A 36 14.84 -27.74 -3.23
C ARG A 36 13.71 -26.89 -3.79
N GLN A 37 12.94 -27.36 -4.76
CA GLN A 37 11.82 -26.58 -5.30
C GLN A 37 10.60 -26.55 -4.37
N LEU A 38 10.30 -27.67 -3.70
CA LEU A 38 9.16 -27.80 -2.79
C LEU A 38 9.44 -27.20 -1.41
N PHE A 39 10.63 -27.45 -0.86
CA PHE A 39 11.00 -27.10 0.52
C PHE A 39 12.11 -26.04 0.61
N GLY A 40 12.68 -25.63 -0.52
CA GLY A 40 13.65 -24.53 -0.55
C GLY A 40 12.98 -23.16 -0.37
N LYS A 41 13.78 -22.20 0.08
CA LYS A 41 13.31 -20.84 0.32
C LYS A 41 12.97 -20.18 -1.02
N ARG A 42 11.69 -19.91 -1.26
CA ARG A 42 11.16 -19.19 -2.45
C ARG A 42 11.52 -17.69 -2.50
N SER A 43 12.48 -17.25 -1.69
CA SER A 43 12.81 -15.84 -1.50
C SER A 43 14.19 -15.57 -2.05
N GLU A 44 14.27 -15.00 -3.25
CA GLU A 44 15.43 -14.24 -3.72
C GLU A 44 15.52 -12.92 -2.93
N LYS A 45 15.87 -13.01 -1.64
CA LYS A 45 16.37 -11.82 -0.95
C LYS A 45 17.85 -11.74 -1.25
N ILE A 46 18.18 -10.96 -2.28
CA ILE A 46 19.52 -10.41 -2.45
C ILE A 46 19.77 -9.55 -1.21
N ILE A 47 20.69 -10.01 -0.36
CA ILE A 47 21.20 -9.20 0.74
C ILE A 47 22.35 -8.40 0.14
N ASP A 48 22.06 -7.17 -0.26
CA ASP A 48 23.10 -6.21 -0.62
C ASP A 48 23.94 -5.91 0.63
N ASN A 49 25.19 -6.37 0.64
CA ASN A 49 26.23 -5.69 1.39
C ASN A 49 27.60 -5.83 0.69
N PRO A 50 28.28 -4.72 0.41
CA PRO A 50 29.48 -4.65 -0.43
C PRO A 50 30.81 -4.93 0.32
N ASN A 51 30.79 -5.68 1.43
CA ASN A 51 31.99 -6.10 2.17
C ASN A 51 32.02 -7.62 2.34
N GLN A 52 32.02 -8.30 1.19
CA GLN A 52 32.32 -9.70 1.02
C GLN A 52 33.70 -10.04 1.61
N LEU A 53 33.71 -10.77 2.73
CA LEU A 53 34.80 -11.65 3.12
C LEU A 53 34.23 -13.07 3.12
N SER A 54 34.80 -13.96 2.31
CA SER A 54 34.50 -15.38 2.31
C SER A 54 34.84 -15.98 3.68
N LEU A 55 33.82 -16.32 4.47
CA LEU A 55 34.01 -17.13 5.69
C LEU A 55 33.92 -18.62 5.31
N GLU A 56 35.07 -19.29 5.26
CA GLU A 56 35.13 -20.73 5.48
C GLU A 56 34.73 -20.98 6.94
N LEU A 57 33.53 -21.51 7.14
CA LEU A 57 33.14 -22.16 8.39
C LEU A 57 33.04 -23.65 8.14
N GLU A 58 33.93 -24.42 8.78
CA GLU A 58 33.70 -25.84 9.05
C GLU A 58 32.37 -25.95 9.81
N LEU A 59 31.34 -26.47 9.13
CA LEU A 59 30.09 -26.82 9.78
C LEU A 59 30.27 -28.13 10.53
N GLU A 60 30.55 -28.04 11.83
CA GLU A 60 30.18 -29.13 12.73
C GLU A 60 28.66 -29.32 12.66
N GLN A 61 28.25 -30.51 12.23
CA GLN A 61 26.85 -30.92 12.20
C GLN A 61 26.32 -31.03 13.63
N ILE A 62 25.68 -29.96 14.12
CA ILE A 62 24.90 -30.02 15.34
C ILE A 62 23.62 -30.80 15.04
N THR A 63 23.61 -32.10 15.33
CA THR A 63 22.40 -32.90 15.46
C THR A 63 21.69 -32.51 16.76
N GLN A 64 20.87 -31.46 16.69
CA GLN A 64 19.95 -31.12 17.78
C GLN A 64 18.72 -32.00 17.69
N GLU A 65 18.54 -32.88 18.67
CA GLU A 65 17.30 -33.62 18.90
C GLU A 65 16.12 -32.63 19.02
N LEU A 66 15.14 -32.79 18.14
CA LEU A 66 13.88 -32.06 18.16
C LEU A 66 13.08 -32.43 19.42
N LYS A 67 13.32 -31.71 20.51
CA LYS A 67 12.36 -31.67 21.62
C LYS A 67 11.18 -30.82 21.18
N GLU A 68 10.00 -31.43 21.10
CA GLU A 68 8.73 -30.72 20.93
C GLU A 68 8.55 -29.75 22.11
N GLN A 69 8.95 -28.49 21.90
CA GLN A 69 8.54 -27.42 22.78
C GLN A 69 7.10 -27.07 22.44
N THR A 70 6.19 -27.33 23.38
CA THR A 70 4.85 -26.77 23.34
C THR A 70 4.96 -25.26 23.50
N ILE A 71 4.96 -24.56 22.37
CA ILE A 71 4.94 -23.10 22.33
C ILE A 71 3.61 -22.67 22.94
N ALA A 72 3.66 -22.07 24.14
CA ALA A 72 2.47 -21.48 24.74
C ALA A 72 1.81 -20.54 23.73
N ALA A 73 0.52 -20.73 23.50
CA ALA A 73 -0.25 -19.94 22.55
C ALA A 73 0.02 -18.46 22.80
N HIS A 74 0.75 -17.83 21.88
CA HIS A 74 0.96 -16.40 21.94
C HIS A 74 -0.42 -15.76 21.85
N LYS A 75 -0.90 -15.18 22.97
CA LYS A 75 -1.99 -14.22 22.89
C LYS A 75 -1.48 -13.12 21.98
N ARG A 76 -1.92 -13.15 20.73
CA ARG A 76 -1.71 -12.06 19.78
C ARG A 76 -2.12 -10.81 20.53
N ARG A 77 -1.14 -9.98 20.92
CA ARG A 77 -1.45 -8.62 21.39
C ARG A 77 -2.32 -8.08 20.27
N LYS A 78 -3.61 -7.84 20.56
CA LYS A 78 -4.43 -7.00 19.69
C LYS A 78 -3.60 -5.74 19.60
N GLN A 79 -2.92 -5.54 18.47
CA GLN A 79 -2.29 -4.27 18.19
C GLN A 79 -3.40 -3.27 18.46
N ALA A 80 -3.19 -2.41 19.44
CA ALA A 80 -4.09 -1.30 19.70
C ALA A 80 -4.41 -0.72 18.32
N LYS A 81 -5.70 -0.54 17.99
CA LYS A 81 -6.19 -0.03 16.71
C LYS A 81 -5.43 1.26 16.39
N GLY A 82 -4.25 1.10 15.79
CA GLY A 82 -3.25 2.11 15.60
C GLY A 82 -3.66 2.77 14.33
N LYS A 83 -4.58 3.72 14.51
CA LYS A 83 -5.09 4.74 13.60
C LYS A 83 -4.39 4.71 12.25
N ASP A 84 -5.17 4.61 11.20
CA ASP A 84 -4.81 5.02 9.85
C ASP A 84 -4.07 6.37 9.90
N LYS A 85 -2.74 6.31 10.00
CA LYS A 85 -1.90 7.47 10.37
C LYS A 85 -1.33 8.03 9.09
N LEU A 86 -1.71 9.27 8.82
CA LEU A 86 -1.00 10.15 7.92
C LEU A 86 -0.01 10.94 8.77
N THR A 87 1.28 10.82 8.48
CA THR A 87 2.30 11.70 9.06
C THR A 87 2.87 12.51 7.90
N LEU A 88 2.80 13.83 8.05
CA LEU A 88 3.29 14.79 7.07
C LEU A 88 4.62 15.37 7.56
N PRO A 89 5.57 15.65 6.66
CA PRO A 89 6.77 16.41 7.00
C PRO A 89 6.41 17.85 7.36
N ASP A 90 7.14 18.43 8.31
CA ASP A 90 6.95 19.84 8.69
C ASP A 90 7.44 20.81 7.60
N ASN A 91 8.25 20.33 6.66
CA ASN A 91 8.87 21.14 5.59
C ASN A 91 8.02 21.25 4.31
N LEU A 92 6.80 20.71 4.26
CA LEU A 92 5.98 20.83 3.05
C LEU A 92 5.56 22.29 2.81
N PRO A 93 5.59 22.76 1.55
CA PRO A 93 5.07 24.08 1.22
C PRO A 93 3.58 24.19 1.59
N VAL A 94 3.20 25.32 2.15
CA VAL A 94 1.83 25.57 2.64
C VAL A 94 1.16 26.63 1.76
N GLU A 95 0.04 26.27 1.14
CA GLU A 95 -0.81 27.19 0.38
C GLU A 95 -2.07 27.51 1.17
N THR A 96 -2.15 28.74 1.67
CA THR A 96 -3.26 29.20 2.48
C THR A 96 -4.34 29.86 1.63
N LYS A 97 -5.57 29.37 1.73
CA LYS A 97 -6.77 29.97 1.13
C LYS A 97 -7.72 30.43 2.24
N ILE A 98 -7.92 31.74 2.32
CA ILE A 98 -8.87 32.33 3.27
C ILE A 98 -10.25 32.34 2.62
N LEU A 99 -11.21 31.65 3.23
CA LEU A 99 -12.62 31.70 2.86
C LEU A 99 -13.35 32.54 3.90
N ASP A 100 -13.48 33.83 3.57
CA ASP A 100 -14.13 34.82 4.40
C ASP A 100 -15.57 35.04 3.95
N LEU A 101 -16.43 35.49 4.86
CA LEU A 101 -17.80 35.88 4.53
C LEU A 101 -17.77 37.11 3.60
N PRO A 102 -18.69 37.19 2.63
CA PRO A 102 -18.82 38.37 1.79
C PRO A 102 -19.13 39.60 2.67
N LYS A 103 -18.71 40.79 2.20
CA LYS A 103 -18.83 42.04 2.99
C LYS A 103 -20.26 42.36 3.41
N GLU A 104 -21.24 41.92 2.63
CA GLU A 104 -22.67 42.12 2.89
C GLU A 104 -23.18 41.26 4.06
N GLU A 105 -22.64 40.05 4.23
CA GLU A 105 -22.96 39.16 5.34
C GLU A 105 -22.16 39.48 6.62
N LYS A 106 -21.18 40.39 6.53
CA LYS A 106 -20.40 40.90 7.68
C LYS A 106 -21.15 41.95 8.51
N THR A 107 -22.34 42.33 8.08
CA THR A 107 -23.24 43.21 8.82
C THR A 107 -24.47 42.40 9.24
N CYS A 108 -24.81 42.47 10.53
CA CYS A 108 -25.97 41.73 11.02
C CYS A 108 -27.25 42.37 10.47
N LEU A 109 -28.09 41.57 9.79
CA LEU A 109 -29.35 42.05 9.16
C LEU A 109 -30.37 42.58 10.18
N GLN A 110 -30.27 42.19 11.45
CA GLN A 110 -31.20 42.58 12.52
C GLN A 110 -30.75 43.81 13.31
N THR A 111 -29.45 44.07 13.43
CA THR A 111 -28.90 45.15 14.27
C THR A 111 -28.08 46.18 13.50
N GLY A 112 -27.74 45.92 12.23
CA GLY A 112 -26.94 46.81 11.38
C GLY A 112 -25.48 46.98 11.83
N GLN A 113 -25.07 46.28 12.88
CA GLN A 113 -23.72 46.35 13.43
C GLN A 113 -22.75 45.40 12.71
N PRO A 114 -21.47 45.77 12.57
CA PRO A 114 -20.45 44.91 11.99
C PRO A 114 -20.14 43.72 12.91
N LEU A 115 -20.00 42.53 12.32
CA LEU A 115 -19.65 41.32 13.07
C LEU A 115 -18.20 41.38 13.60
N VAL A 116 -17.99 40.89 14.82
CA VAL A 116 -16.66 40.85 15.45
C VAL A 116 -15.99 39.51 15.15
N LYS A 117 -14.75 39.54 14.64
CA LYS A 117 -13.94 38.33 14.43
C LYS A 117 -13.48 37.76 15.77
N ILE A 118 -13.95 36.57 16.14
CA ILE A 118 -13.60 35.91 17.41
C ILE A 118 -12.40 34.97 17.25
N GLY A 119 -12.28 34.31 16.10
CA GLY A 119 -11.25 33.31 15.88
C GLY A 119 -11.28 32.77 14.46
N GLU A 120 -10.55 31.68 14.22
CA GLU A 120 -10.44 31.07 12.91
C GLU A 120 -10.50 29.54 13.03
N GLU A 121 -11.10 28.90 12.02
CA GLU A 121 -11.05 27.45 11.85
C GLU A 121 -10.08 27.13 10.72
N ILE A 122 -9.04 26.36 11.03
CA ILE A 122 -8.00 25.96 10.07
C ILE A 122 -8.20 24.50 9.72
N SER A 123 -8.41 24.22 8.43
CA SER A 123 -8.46 22.86 7.89
C SER A 123 -7.25 22.62 7.00
N ARG A 124 -6.47 21.58 7.30
CA ARG A 124 -5.27 21.19 6.53
C ARG A 124 -5.59 19.97 5.66
N LYS A 125 -5.27 20.06 4.37
CA LYS A 125 -5.36 18.93 3.44
C LYS A 125 -4.04 18.73 2.69
N LEU A 126 -3.61 17.49 2.50
CA LEU A 126 -2.48 17.14 1.63
C LEU A 126 -2.93 17.21 0.16
N ALA A 127 -2.27 18.05 -0.63
CA ALA A 127 -2.54 18.28 -2.04
C ALA A 127 -1.31 17.93 -2.88
N HIS A 128 -1.56 17.71 -4.18
CA HIS A 128 -0.52 17.37 -5.15
C HIS A 128 -0.54 18.34 -6.32
N LYS A 129 0.66 18.80 -6.69
CA LYS A 129 0.97 19.43 -7.98
C LYS A 129 1.98 18.53 -8.68
N PRO A 130 1.99 18.47 -10.02
CA PRO A 130 2.96 17.65 -10.74
C PRO A 130 4.39 17.88 -10.22
N GLY A 131 4.99 16.84 -9.63
CA GLY A 131 6.34 16.88 -9.07
C GLY A 131 6.49 17.46 -7.66
N SER A 132 5.40 17.82 -6.96
CA SER A 132 5.50 18.33 -5.58
C SER A 132 4.23 18.07 -4.76
N TYR A 133 4.42 17.86 -3.46
CA TYR A 133 3.35 17.78 -2.47
C TYR A 133 3.31 19.06 -1.64
N TYR A 134 2.11 19.51 -1.30
CA TYR A 134 1.93 20.72 -0.52
C TYR A 134 0.71 20.60 0.39
N ILE A 135 0.69 21.39 1.45
CA ILE A 135 -0.44 21.45 2.38
C ILE A 135 -1.33 22.60 1.96
N LYS A 136 -2.58 22.29 1.61
CA LYS A 136 -3.62 23.28 1.35
C LYS A 136 -4.32 23.60 2.67
N GLU A 137 -4.07 24.79 3.19
CA GLU A 137 -4.72 25.30 4.40
C GLU A 137 -5.93 26.14 4.04
N ILE A 138 -7.09 25.74 4.52
CA ILE A 138 -8.33 26.51 4.38
C ILE A 138 -8.59 27.18 5.72
N ILE A 139 -8.46 28.51 5.75
CA ILE A 139 -8.74 29.33 6.93
C ILE A 139 -10.14 29.91 6.79
N ARG A 140 -10.99 29.64 7.77
CA ARG A 140 -12.37 30.17 7.84
C ARG A 140 -12.53 31.00 9.10
N PRO A 141 -12.52 32.34 9.00
CA PRO A 141 -12.76 33.20 10.14
C PRO A 141 -14.16 32.99 10.75
N LYS A 142 -14.23 33.02 12.07
CA LYS A 142 -15.46 32.96 12.88
C LYS A 142 -15.84 34.35 13.34
N TYR A 143 -17.09 34.69 13.14
CA TYR A 143 -17.65 35.99 13.47
C TYR A 143 -18.77 35.85 14.51
N ALA A 144 -18.74 36.67 15.55
CA ALA A 144 -19.84 36.78 16.52
C ALA A 144 -20.92 37.69 15.97
N LEU A 145 -22.17 37.27 16.08
CA LEU A 145 -23.29 38.20 15.99
C LEU A 145 -23.34 39.04 17.27
N PRO A 146 -23.70 40.34 17.17
CA PRO A 146 -24.10 41.15 18.30
C PRO A 146 -25.20 40.44 19.11
N ASN A 147 -25.29 40.69 20.42
CA ASN A 147 -26.30 40.12 21.32
C ASN A 147 -26.24 38.60 21.56
N ASN A 148 -25.10 37.94 21.32
CA ASN A 148 -24.91 36.50 21.56
C ASN A 148 -25.87 35.58 20.77
N GLU A 149 -26.37 36.03 19.61
CA GLU A 149 -27.36 35.30 18.80
C GLU A 149 -26.75 34.15 17.98
N GLY A 150 -25.41 34.07 17.86
CA GLY A 150 -24.73 32.95 17.20
C GLY A 150 -23.35 33.26 16.65
N ILE A 151 -22.79 32.26 15.95
CA ILE A 151 -21.50 32.37 15.25
C ILE A 151 -21.75 32.22 13.75
N ALA A 152 -21.37 33.23 12.97
CA ALA A 152 -21.31 33.16 11.52
C ALA A 152 -19.93 32.65 11.08
N ILE A 153 -19.92 31.67 10.19
CA ILE A 153 -18.71 31.14 9.57
C ILE A 153 -19.04 30.76 8.12
N HIS A 154 -18.10 30.99 7.21
CA HIS A 154 -18.25 30.52 5.85
C HIS A 154 -18.40 28.98 5.84
N PRO A 155 -19.38 28.40 5.12
CA PRO A 155 -19.52 26.94 5.06
C PRO A 155 -18.24 26.29 4.52
N MET A 156 -17.91 25.11 5.03
CA MET A 156 -16.77 24.34 4.53
C MET A 156 -17.06 23.91 3.08
N PRO A 157 -16.11 24.07 2.14
CA PRO A 157 -16.28 23.54 0.80
C PRO A 157 -16.56 22.04 0.84
N GLU A 158 -17.56 21.60 0.08
CA GLU A 158 -17.84 20.19 -0.07
C GLU A 158 -16.67 19.50 -0.77
N GLY A 159 -16.29 18.34 -0.23
CA GLY A 159 -15.26 17.48 -0.81
C GLY A 159 -15.85 16.11 -1.10
N ILE A 160 -15.20 15.37 -2.00
CA ILE A 160 -15.62 14.03 -2.42
C ILE A 160 -15.78 13.09 -1.21
N ILE A 161 -14.85 13.19 -0.27
CA ILE A 161 -14.90 12.45 1.00
C ILE A 161 -15.06 13.46 2.15
N PRO A 162 -16.11 13.33 2.98
CA PRO A 162 -16.31 14.24 4.10
C PRO A 162 -15.19 14.07 5.13
N ARG A 163 -14.65 15.20 5.60
CA ARG A 163 -13.57 15.28 6.62
C ARG A 163 -12.31 14.50 6.23
N CYS A 164 -11.98 14.47 4.94
CA CYS A 164 -10.75 13.87 4.46
C CYS A 164 -9.54 14.77 4.71
N GLN A 165 -8.39 14.15 5.04
CA GLN A 165 -7.10 14.82 5.15
C GLN A 165 -6.39 14.96 3.79
N ALA A 166 -6.86 14.25 2.76
CA ALA A 166 -6.39 14.39 1.39
C ALA A 166 -7.27 15.39 0.63
N ASP A 167 -6.64 16.25 -0.15
CA ASP A 167 -7.28 17.10 -1.16
C ASP A 167 -7.62 16.27 -2.41
N GLU A 168 -8.57 16.76 -3.18
CA GLU A 168 -9.07 16.11 -4.38
C GLU A 168 -7.96 15.93 -5.43
N SER A 169 -6.98 16.84 -5.49
CA SER A 169 -5.78 16.72 -6.34
C SER A 169 -4.92 15.50 -6.01
N PHE A 170 -4.70 15.23 -4.72
CA PHE A 170 -3.92 14.09 -4.26
C PHE A 170 -4.69 12.77 -4.42
N LEU A 171 -6.01 12.79 -4.19
CA LEU A 171 -6.85 11.63 -4.46
C LEU A 171 -6.84 11.25 -5.94
N ALA A 172 -6.89 12.24 -6.84
CA ALA A 172 -6.79 12.02 -8.28
C ALA A 172 -5.47 11.33 -8.66
N GLU A 173 -4.34 11.79 -8.11
CA GLU A 173 -3.03 11.18 -8.33
C GLU A 173 -2.97 9.72 -7.85
N ILE A 174 -3.52 9.42 -6.67
CA ILE A 174 -3.60 8.03 -6.17
C ILE A 174 -4.39 7.15 -7.14
N PHE A 175 -5.49 7.65 -7.71
CA PHE A 175 -6.30 6.93 -8.68
C PHE A 175 -5.54 6.71 -9.99
N THR A 176 -4.90 7.75 -10.53
CA THR A 176 -4.06 7.64 -11.72
C THR A 176 -2.95 6.62 -11.52
N ARG A 177 -2.23 6.67 -10.40
CA ARG A 177 -1.17 5.71 -10.09
C ARG A 177 -1.70 4.29 -9.94
N LYS A 178 -2.81 4.11 -9.22
CA LYS A 178 -3.36 2.78 -8.95
C LYS A 178 -3.95 2.11 -10.21
N PHE A 179 -4.74 2.85 -10.97
CA PHE A 179 -5.54 2.30 -12.06
C PHE A 179 -4.96 2.60 -13.45
N GLY A 180 -4.32 3.75 -13.64
CA GLY A 180 -3.62 4.10 -14.88
C GLY A 180 -2.22 3.48 -14.95
N ASP A 181 -1.42 3.64 -13.90
CA ASP A 181 -0.04 3.14 -13.87
C ASP A 181 0.10 1.74 -13.26
N HIS A 182 -1.02 1.12 -12.88
CA HIS A 182 -1.08 -0.21 -12.25
C HIS A 182 -0.19 -0.37 -11.00
N LEU A 183 0.04 0.71 -10.25
CA LEU A 183 0.85 0.67 -9.04
C LEU A 183 0.03 0.14 -7.85
N PRO A 184 0.47 -0.96 -7.20
CA PRO A 184 -0.22 -1.45 -6.02
C PRO A 184 -0.07 -0.45 -4.85
N LEU A 185 -1.09 -0.36 -4.00
CA LEU A 185 -1.17 0.63 -2.91
C LEU A 185 0.03 0.60 -1.95
N TYR A 186 0.65 -0.57 -1.73
CA TYR A 186 1.85 -0.65 -0.90
C TYR A 186 3.03 0.09 -1.54
N ARG A 187 3.19 -0.02 -2.87
CA ARG A 187 4.25 0.63 -3.62
C ARG A 187 4.04 2.14 -3.68
N ILE A 188 2.79 2.58 -3.79
CA ILE A 188 2.44 4.01 -3.66
C ILE A 188 2.84 4.54 -2.28
N ALA A 189 2.53 3.81 -1.21
CA ALA A 189 2.92 4.20 0.15
C ALA A 189 4.45 4.26 0.32
N GLU A 190 5.19 3.31 -0.26
CA GLU A 190 6.66 3.33 -0.28
C GLU A 190 7.21 4.53 -1.05
N ILE A 191 6.65 4.86 -2.21
CA ILE A 191 7.04 6.05 -2.99
C ILE A 191 6.84 7.32 -2.16
N LEU A 192 5.67 7.48 -1.53
CA LEU A 192 5.37 8.64 -0.68
C LEU A 192 6.32 8.73 0.53
N SER A 193 6.74 7.60 1.09
CA SER A 193 7.67 7.58 2.22
C SER A 193 9.07 8.12 1.86
N ARG A 194 9.46 8.12 0.58
CA ARG A 194 10.70 8.74 0.11
C ARG A 194 10.66 10.27 0.21
N GLU A 195 9.47 10.83 0.08
CA GLU A 195 9.17 12.25 0.31
C GLU A 195 8.78 12.51 1.77
N GLU A 196 9.11 11.59 2.68
CA GLU A 196 8.79 11.65 4.11
C GLU A 196 7.27 11.67 4.43
N ILE A 197 6.40 11.44 3.44
CA ILE A 197 4.95 11.35 3.61
C ILE A 197 4.58 9.91 3.97
N ILE A 198 4.31 9.67 5.26
CA ILE A 198 4.01 8.34 5.76
C ILE A 198 2.49 8.14 5.76
N ILE A 199 2.00 7.27 4.87
CA ILE A 199 0.58 6.91 4.76
C ILE A 199 0.41 5.41 4.94
N SER A 200 -0.53 4.99 5.80
CA SER A 200 -0.86 3.58 5.91
C SER A 200 -1.55 3.06 4.63
N ARG A 201 -1.24 1.83 4.24
CA ARG A 201 -1.93 1.14 3.11
C ARG A 201 -3.44 1.03 3.33
N GLN A 202 -3.84 0.89 4.58
CA GLN A 202 -5.24 0.80 4.97
C GLN A 202 -5.96 2.14 4.74
N LEU A 203 -5.32 3.27 5.05
CA LEU A 203 -5.87 4.61 4.78
C LEU A 203 -6.04 4.84 3.28
N LEU A 204 -5.01 4.52 2.49
CA LEU A 204 -5.08 4.59 1.03
C LEU A 204 -6.22 3.72 0.47
N SER A 205 -6.36 2.49 0.97
CA SER A 205 -7.44 1.60 0.57
C SER A 205 -8.81 2.18 0.89
N GLN A 206 -8.99 2.73 2.09
CA GLN A 206 -10.24 3.38 2.50
C GLN A 206 -10.58 4.59 1.61
N TRP A 207 -9.59 5.43 1.28
CA TRP A 207 -9.80 6.56 0.38
C TRP A 207 -10.21 6.09 -1.01
N VAL A 208 -9.53 5.09 -1.57
CA VAL A 208 -9.90 4.54 -2.88
C VAL A 208 -11.32 3.98 -2.88
N LEU A 209 -11.71 3.22 -1.85
CA LEU A 209 -13.07 2.68 -1.76
C LEU A 209 -14.13 3.78 -1.64
N ARG A 210 -13.88 4.82 -0.83
CA ARG A 210 -14.83 5.93 -0.65
C ARG A 210 -14.96 6.77 -1.91
N CYS A 211 -13.86 7.10 -2.57
CA CYS A 211 -13.88 7.76 -3.87
C CYS A 211 -14.59 6.93 -4.93
N GLY A 212 -14.36 5.61 -4.98
CA GLY A 212 -15.07 4.71 -5.89
C GLY A 212 -16.58 4.76 -5.70
N LYS A 213 -17.06 4.78 -4.45
CA LYS A 213 -18.49 4.95 -4.15
C LYS A 213 -19.01 6.33 -4.56
N ALA A 214 -18.23 7.38 -4.34
CA ALA A 214 -18.63 8.74 -4.74
C ALA A 214 -18.74 8.90 -6.27
N LEU A 215 -18.00 8.11 -7.04
CA LEU A 215 -18.02 8.11 -8.51
C LEU A 215 -19.12 7.20 -9.11
N GLU A 216 -19.84 6.42 -8.30
CA GLU A 216 -20.89 5.51 -8.75
C GLU A 216 -21.97 6.19 -9.63
N PRO A 217 -22.44 7.42 -9.34
CA PRO A 217 -23.42 8.10 -10.19
C PRO A 217 -22.89 8.36 -11.61
N LEU A 218 -21.60 8.70 -11.74
CA LEU A 218 -20.96 8.92 -13.04
C LEU A 218 -20.83 7.60 -13.82
N TYR A 219 -20.45 6.53 -13.13
CA TYR A 219 -20.41 5.19 -13.72
C TYR A 219 -21.78 4.78 -14.28
N LYS A 220 -22.85 4.96 -13.49
CA LYS A 220 -24.22 4.64 -13.93
C LYS A 220 -24.66 5.47 -15.13
N GLU A 221 -24.27 6.74 -15.21
CA GLU A 221 -24.61 7.57 -16.36
C GLU A 221 -23.82 7.17 -17.61
N LEU A 222 -22.54 6.84 -17.45
CA LEU A 222 -21.70 6.30 -18.53
C LEU A 222 -22.26 4.96 -19.05
N GLU A 223 -22.67 4.06 -18.16
CA GLU A 223 -23.34 2.80 -18.51
C GLU A 223 -24.61 3.05 -19.36
N LYS A 224 -25.49 3.95 -18.93
CA LYS A 224 -26.68 4.32 -19.72
C LYS A 224 -26.34 4.88 -21.09
N GLN A 225 -25.28 5.70 -21.20
CA GLN A 225 -24.86 6.26 -22.47
C GLN A 225 -24.32 5.19 -23.42
N ILE A 226 -23.52 4.26 -22.91
CA ILE A 226 -23.01 3.12 -23.69
C ILE A 226 -24.16 2.24 -24.19
N LEU A 227 -25.15 1.95 -23.34
CA LEU A 227 -26.33 1.16 -23.71
C LEU A 227 -27.25 1.83 -24.73
N LYS A 228 -27.17 3.15 -24.90
CA LYS A 228 -27.87 3.88 -25.96
C LYS A 228 -27.14 3.86 -27.30
N SER A 229 -25.88 3.41 -27.34
CA SER A 229 -25.10 3.33 -28.57
C SER A 229 -25.72 2.31 -29.55
N PRO A 230 -25.76 2.61 -30.87
CA PRO A 230 -26.30 1.68 -31.87
C PRO A 230 -25.50 0.37 -31.97
N SER A 231 -24.22 0.40 -31.60
CA SER A 231 -23.37 -0.79 -31.50
C SER A 231 -22.50 -0.70 -30.25
N ILE A 232 -22.29 -1.86 -29.61
CA ILE A 232 -21.45 -2.02 -28.42
C ILE A 232 -20.43 -3.09 -28.76
N HIS A 233 -19.15 -2.74 -28.68
CA HIS A 233 -18.06 -3.68 -28.84
C HIS A 233 -17.59 -4.10 -27.44
N VAL A 234 -17.43 -5.40 -27.23
CA VAL A 234 -17.01 -6.00 -25.96
C VAL A 234 -15.75 -6.81 -26.23
N ASP A 235 -14.72 -6.60 -25.42
CA ASP A 235 -13.46 -7.35 -25.44
C ASP A 235 -13.31 -8.07 -24.07
N GLU A 236 -12.59 -9.20 -24.03
CA GLU A 236 -12.42 -10.06 -22.85
C GLU A 236 -11.21 -9.65 -21.98
#